data_AF-A0A0G0ZM55-F1
#
_entry.id   AF-A0A0G0ZM55-F1
#
_cell.length_a   1.000
_cell.length_b   1.000
_cell.length_c   1.000
_cell.angle_alpha   90.00
_cell.angle_beta   90.00
_cell.angle_gamma   90.00
#
_symmetry.space_group_name_H-M   'P 1'
#
loop_
_entity.id
_entity.type
_entity.pdbx_description
1 polymer ?
#
loop_
_entity_poly.entity_id
_entity_poly.type
_entity_poly.pdbx_seq_one_letter_code
_entity_poly.pdbx_strand_id
1 'polypeptide(L)'
;NSFFVFIVIIPTTLTGIMSYTEVFTDFICELLGRIDVAKNLCYIISMTLEELKYKTKPVFDKYRIKYAGVFGSFARGEEKKDSDMDIMIDYHRPFSLLDLIGLENALKDLLQKKVDIVTENGASKYMKSGMLKDLKVFYGSR
;
A
#
# COMPACT_ATOMS: atom_id res chain seq x y z
N ASN A 1 -2.54 19.98 -35.12
CA ASN A 1 -3.85 19.53 -35.62
C ASN A 1 -3.77 18.12 -36.23
N SER A 2 -3.26 17.11 -35.48
CA SER A 2 -3.23 15.70 -35.93
C SER A 2 -3.02 14.69 -34.78
N PHE A 3 -3.58 14.93 -33.58
CA PHE A 3 -3.44 13.98 -32.46
C PHE A 3 -4.78 13.38 -31.98
N PHE A 4 -5.86 13.62 -32.75
CA PHE A 4 -7.22 13.24 -32.36
C PHE A 4 -7.75 11.99 -33.10
N VAL A 5 -6.92 11.24 -33.82
CA VAL A 5 -7.36 10.15 -34.72
C VAL A 5 -6.87 8.76 -34.30
N PHE A 6 -6.28 8.59 -33.11
CA PHE A 6 -5.92 7.25 -32.59
C PHE A 6 -6.84 6.73 -31.48
N ILE A 7 -8.00 7.38 -31.30
CA ILE A 7 -9.16 6.76 -30.68
C ILE A 7 -9.98 6.22 -31.85
N VAL A 8 -10.43 4.96 -31.78
CA VAL A 8 -11.12 4.20 -32.84
C VAL A 8 -10.16 3.49 -33.81
N ILE A 9 -9.46 2.44 -33.37
CA ILE A 9 -9.61 1.07 -33.90
C ILE A 9 -9.15 0.09 -32.79
N ILE A 10 -10.06 -0.35 -31.93
CA ILE A 10 -9.94 -1.69 -31.32
C ILE A 10 -11.15 -2.46 -31.84
N PRO A 11 -10.95 -3.54 -32.61
CA PRO A 11 -12.05 -4.29 -33.19
C PRO A 11 -12.86 -4.94 -32.08
N THR A 12 -14.13 -4.55 -31.99
CA THR A 12 -15.15 -5.17 -31.16
C THR A 12 -15.49 -6.54 -31.74
N THR A 13 -14.73 -7.58 -31.38
CA THR A 13 -15.18 -8.97 -31.27
C THR A 13 -13.98 -9.86 -30.92
N LEU A 14 -13.68 -10.03 -29.64
CA LEU A 14 -13.22 -11.32 -29.13
C LEU A 14 -13.47 -11.38 -27.62
N THR A 15 -14.23 -12.39 -27.25
CA THR A 15 -14.68 -12.77 -25.92
C THR A 15 -13.53 -12.98 -24.95
N GLY A 16 -13.64 -12.37 -23.77
CA GLY A 16 -12.81 -12.68 -22.62
C GLY A 16 -12.87 -11.53 -21.62
N ILE A 17 -13.69 -11.67 -20.60
CA ILE A 17 -13.72 -10.75 -19.45
C ILE A 17 -12.38 -10.94 -18.71
N MET A 18 -11.34 -10.26 -19.19
CA MET A 18 -10.05 -10.13 -18.53
C MET A 18 -9.78 -8.62 -18.39
N SER A 19 -10.04 -8.15 -17.17
CA SER A 19 -9.51 -6.96 -16.52
C SER A 19 -8.92 -5.86 -17.43
N TYR A 20 -9.79 -4.97 -17.93
CA TYR A 20 -9.41 -3.62 -18.41
C TYR A 20 -8.47 -2.88 -17.44
N THR A 21 -8.41 -3.29 -16.17
CA THR A 21 -7.53 -2.77 -15.13
C THR A 21 -6.06 -3.09 -15.34
N GLU A 22 -5.69 -4.23 -15.93
CA GLU A 22 -4.28 -4.61 -16.11
C GLU A 22 -3.64 -3.81 -17.24
N VAL A 23 -4.30 -3.73 -18.40
CA VAL A 23 -3.81 -2.96 -19.56
C VAL A 23 -3.77 -1.45 -19.27
N PHE A 24 -4.70 -0.94 -18.46
CA PHE A 24 -4.73 0.47 -18.08
C PHE A 24 -3.60 0.84 -17.10
N THR A 25 -3.22 -0.08 -16.21
CA THR A 25 -2.16 0.18 -15.22
C THR A 25 -0.80 0.29 -15.91
N ASP A 26 -0.49 -0.60 -16.85
CA ASP A 26 0.76 -0.56 -17.62
C ASP A 26 0.86 0.71 -18.48
N PHE A 27 -0.25 1.15 -19.08
CA PHE A 27 -0.29 2.38 -19.87
C PHE A 27 -0.05 3.65 -19.02
N ILE A 28 -0.58 3.70 -17.80
CA ILE A 28 -0.36 4.81 -16.87
C ILE A 28 1.08 4.83 -16.35
N CYS A 29 1.68 3.67 -16.10
CA CYS A 29 3.09 3.55 -15.73
C CYS A 29 4.03 4.06 -16.84
N GLU A 30 3.73 3.77 -18.11
CA GLU A 30 4.51 4.25 -19.26
C GLU A 30 4.35 5.76 -19.49
N LEU A 31 3.13 6.30 -19.29
CA LEU A 31 2.84 7.73 -19.42
C LEU A 31 3.45 8.58 -18.29
N LEU A 32 3.52 8.05 -17.06
CA LEU A 32 4.07 8.74 -15.89
C LEU A 32 5.60 8.59 -15.75
N GLY A 33 6.24 7.77 -16.59
CA GLY A 33 7.67 7.49 -16.57
C GLY A 33 8.60 8.64 -16.97
N ARG A 34 8.09 9.84 -17.31
CA ARG A 34 8.91 10.99 -17.76
C ARG A 34 9.04 12.15 -16.77
N ILE A 35 8.50 12.03 -15.54
CA ILE A 35 8.56 13.13 -14.56
C ILE A 35 9.18 12.65 -13.24
N ASP A 36 10.49 12.43 -13.24
CA ASP A 36 11.26 12.12 -12.03
C ASP A 36 11.35 13.28 -11.02
N VAL A 37 10.82 14.46 -11.36
CA VAL A 37 10.71 15.61 -10.43
C VAL A 37 9.42 15.54 -9.60
N ALA A 38 8.36 14.91 -10.10
CA ALA A 38 7.07 14.80 -9.41
C ALA A 38 7.07 13.72 -8.32
N LYS A 39 7.92 12.69 -8.43
CA LYS A 39 8.05 11.66 -7.39
C LYS A 39 8.51 12.23 -6.05
N ASN A 40 9.41 13.21 -6.07
CA ASN A 40 9.89 13.91 -4.85
C ASN A 40 8.93 15.00 -4.35
N LEU A 41 8.10 15.59 -5.21
CA LEU A 41 7.14 16.64 -4.82
C LEU A 41 5.78 16.07 -4.39
N CYS A 42 5.37 14.93 -4.97
CA CYS A 42 4.11 14.23 -4.64
C CYS A 42 4.19 13.49 -3.31
N TYR A 43 5.37 13.07 -2.87
CA TYR A 43 5.57 12.45 -1.54
C TYR A 43 5.20 13.39 -0.37
N ILE A 44 5.06 14.69 -0.64
CA ILE A 44 4.65 15.73 0.32
C ILE A 44 3.11 15.82 0.43
N ILE A 45 2.37 15.25 -0.53
CA ILE A 45 0.91 15.22 -0.56
C ILE A 45 0.48 13.88 0.09
N SER A 46 -0.40 13.95 1.09
CA SER A 46 -0.98 12.82 1.82
C SER A 46 -1.01 11.51 1.00
N MET A 47 -0.27 10.49 1.45
CA MET A 47 -0.29 9.17 0.81
C MET A 47 -1.67 8.55 1.04
N THR A 48 -2.35 8.16 -0.03
CA THR A 48 -3.69 7.56 0.09
C THR A 48 -3.62 6.10 0.54
N LEU A 49 -4.69 5.58 1.15
CA LEU A 49 -4.78 4.15 1.53
C LEU A 49 -4.64 3.22 0.32
N GLU A 50 -5.12 3.63 -0.86
CA GLU A 50 -5.02 2.85 -2.09
C GLU A 50 -3.58 2.80 -2.61
N GLU A 51 -2.85 3.91 -2.58
CA GLU A 51 -1.42 3.93 -2.94
C GLU A 51 -0.58 3.10 -1.95
N LEU A 52 -0.87 3.22 -0.66
CA LEU A 52 -0.22 2.41 0.37
C LEU A 52 -0.46 0.92 0.10
N LYS A 53 -1.71 0.53 -0.15
CA LYS A 53 -2.08 -0.84 -0.51
C LYS A 53 -1.32 -1.34 -1.74
N TYR A 54 -1.31 -0.57 -2.82
CA TYR A 54 -0.66 -0.95 -4.06
C TYR A 54 0.85 -1.15 -3.87
N LYS A 55 1.54 -0.18 -3.25
CA LYS A 55 2.99 -0.23 -3.04
C LYS A 55 3.41 -1.38 -2.14
N THR A 56 2.69 -1.60 -1.05
CA THR A 56 3.07 -2.57 0.00
C THR A 56 2.65 -4.00 -0.33
N LYS A 57 1.67 -4.19 -1.24
CA LYS A 57 1.20 -5.51 -1.68
C LYS A 57 2.33 -6.51 -1.99
N PRO A 58 3.32 -6.22 -2.85
CA PRO A 58 4.39 -7.18 -3.16
C PRO A 58 5.22 -7.59 -1.92
N VAL A 59 5.41 -6.66 -0.97
CA VAL A 59 6.10 -6.96 0.29
C VAL A 59 5.23 -7.87 1.15
N PHE A 60 3.95 -7.54 1.34
CA PHE A 60 3.06 -8.34 2.16
C PHE A 60 2.78 -9.74 1.60
N ASP A 61 2.69 -9.88 0.27
CA ASP A 61 2.60 -11.18 -0.40
C ASP A 61 3.85 -12.03 -0.08
N LYS A 62 5.05 -11.44 -0.20
CA LYS A 62 6.34 -12.12 0.06
C LYS A 62 6.41 -12.64 1.50
N TYR A 63 5.98 -11.84 2.46
CA TYR A 63 5.99 -12.19 3.89
C TYR A 63 4.75 -13.00 4.33
N ARG A 64 3.82 -13.32 3.42
CA ARG A 64 2.59 -14.11 3.70
C ARG A 64 1.75 -13.51 4.83
N ILE A 65 1.64 -12.19 4.81
CA ILE A 65 0.79 -11.43 5.73
C ILE A 65 -0.67 -11.80 5.46
N LYS A 66 -1.44 -12.09 6.52
CA LYS A 66 -2.87 -12.40 6.45
C LYS A 66 -3.68 -11.12 6.23
N TYR A 67 -3.39 -10.10 7.02
CA TYR A 67 -3.94 -8.77 6.83
C TYR A 67 -2.99 -7.70 7.39
N ALA A 68 -3.10 -6.49 6.85
CA ALA A 68 -2.43 -5.31 7.37
C ALA A 68 -3.40 -4.13 7.42
N GLY A 69 -3.30 -3.34 8.48
CA GLY A 69 -4.08 -2.13 8.66
C GLY A 69 -3.27 -1.02 9.31
N VAL A 70 -3.56 0.21 8.95
CA VAL A 70 -2.99 1.40 9.61
C VAL A 70 -3.85 1.76 10.81
N PHE A 71 -3.24 2.24 11.88
CA PHE A 71 -3.92 2.75 13.05
C PHE A 71 -3.27 4.06 13.53
N GLY A 72 -3.74 4.60 14.65
CA GLY A 72 -3.13 5.77 15.27
C GLY A 72 -3.36 7.07 14.49
N SER A 73 -2.34 7.92 14.46
CA SER A 73 -2.44 9.29 13.91
C SER A 73 -2.80 9.31 12.42
N PHE A 74 -2.32 8.32 11.66
CA PHE A 74 -2.65 8.14 10.24
C PHE A 74 -4.13 7.77 10.04
N ALA A 75 -4.68 6.90 10.89
CA ALA A 75 -6.10 6.54 10.81
C ALA A 75 -7.03 7.71 11.16
N ARG A 76 -6.61 8.61 12.06
CA ARG A 76 -7.35 9.80 12.48
C ARG A 76 -7.20 11.01 11.56
N GLY A 77 -6.33 10.94 10.54
CA GLY A 77 -6.05 12.08 9.65
C GLY A 77 -5.32 13.24 10.34
N GLU A 78 -4.70 12.97 11.50
CA GLU A 78 -3.90 13.91 12.28
C GLU A 78 -2.40 13.77 11.96
N GLU A 79 -2.07 13.03 10.90
CA GLU A 79 -0.68 12.76 10.53
C GLU A 79 0.04 14.06 10.17
N LYS A 80 1.23 14.22 10.72
CA LYS A 80 2.17 15.26 10.30
C LYS A 80 3.14 14.65 9.28
N LYS A 81 3.81 15.51 8.53
CA LYS A 81 4.72 15.10 7.44
C LYS A 81 5.82 14.11 7.90
N ASP A 82 6.25 14.23 9.15
CA ASP A 82 7.29 13.40 9.78
C ASP A 82 6.73 12.33 10.74
N SER A 83 5.41 12.09 10.70
CA SER A 83 4.79 11.08 11.56
C SER A 83 5.20 9.67 11.13
N ASP A 84 5.52 8.85 12.14
CA ASP A 84 5.71 7.42 11.98
C ASP A 84 4.42 6.77 11.45
N MET A 85 4.57 5.74 10.60
CA MET A 85 3.45 4.96 10.09
C MET A 85 3.25 3.71 10.94
N ASP A 86 2.21 3.74 11.77
CA ASP A 86 1.82 2.61 12.63
C ASP A 86 1.01 1.57 11.84
N ILE A 87 1.58 0.37 11.65
CA ILE A 87 0.95 -0.72 10.89
C ILE A 87 0.72 -1.92 11.80
N MET A 88 -0.53 -2.36 11.89
CA MET A 88 -0.89 -3.62 12.54
C MET A 88 -0.93 -4.72 11.50
N ILE A 89 -0.28 -5.84 11.80
CA ILE A 89 -0.27 -7.03 10.94
C ILE A 89 -0.72 -8.29 11.68
N ASP A 90 -1.27 -9.22 10.92
CA ASP A 90 -1.40 -10.63 11.30
C ASP A 90 -0.85 -11.50 10.19
N TYR A 91 -0.44 -12.73 10.51
CA TYR A 91 0.30 -13.59 9.60
C TYR A 91 -0.16 -15.05 9.71
N HIS A 92 -0.11 -15.77 8.59
CA HIS A 92 -0.53 -17.18 8.55
C HIS A 92 0.48 -18.16 9.16
N ARG A 93 1.74 -17.76 9.31
CA ARG A 93 2.83 -18.61 9.80
C ARG A 93 3.62 -17.89 10.89
N PRO A 94 4.21 -18.60 11.86
CA PRO A 94 5.01 -17.98 12.91
C PRO A 94 6.06 -17.03 12.32
N PHE A 95 6.06 -15.79 12.79
CA PHE A 95 6.99 -14.76 12.36
C PHE A 95 8.16 -14.71 13.34
N SER A 96 9.39 -14.87 12.85
CA SER A 96 10.56 -14.67 13.70
C SER A 96 10.81 -13.17 13.92
N LEU A 97 11.61 -12.84 14.94
CA LEU A 97 12.05 -11.45 15.16
C LEU A 97 12.83 -10.90 13.95
N LEU A 98 13.61 -11.75 13.27
CA LEU A 98 14.33 -11.37 12.05
C LEU A 98 13.38 -11.08 10.88
N ASP A 99 12.29 -11.84 10.76
CA ASP A 99 11.27 -11.57 9.73
C ASP A 99 10.58 -10.23 9.99
N LEU A 100 10.30 -9.91 11.26
CA LEU A 100 9.70 -8.64 11.66
C LEU A 100 10.60 -7.45 11.29
N ILE A 101 11.88 -7.53 11.66
CA ILE A 101 12.87 -6.50 11.32
C ILE A 101 13.04 -6.40 9.79
N GLY A 102 13.05 -7.53 9.09
CA GLY A 102 13.15 -7.57 7.63
C GLY A 102 11.96 -6.90 6.95
N LEU A 103 10.75 -7.16 7.44
CA LEU A 103 9.52 -6.54 6.95
C LEU A 103 9.52 -5.03 7.23
N GLU A 104 9.89 -4.61 8.44
CA GLU A 104 9.98 -3.20 8.82
C GLU A 104 10.94 -2.43 7.92
N ASN A 105 12.15 -2.96 7.70
CA ASN A 105 13.13 -2.36 6.81
C ASN A 105 12.62 -2.31 5.36
N ALA A 106 12.01 -3.38 4.86
CA ALA A 106 11.46 -3.41 3.50
C ALA A 106 10.36 -2.35 3.30
N LEU A 107 9.48 -2.16 4.28
CA LEU A 107 8.44 -1.14 4.23
C LEU A 107 9.03 0.27 4.40
N LYS A 108 10.02 0.44 5.27
CA LYS A 108 10.72 1.72 5.45
C LYS A 108 11.42 2.17 4.16
N ASP A 109 12.11 1.26 3.48
CA ASP A 109 12.80 1.55 2.23
C ASP A 109 11.79 1.82 1.09
N LEU A 110 10.70 1.07 1.05
CA LEU A 110 9.64 1.26 0.05
C LEU A 110 8.88 2.59 0.24
N LEU A 111 8.54 2.89 1.49
CA LEU A 111 7.71 4.04 1.84
C LEU A 111 8.53 5.28 2.10
N GLN A 112 9.85 5.19 2.29
CA GLN A 112 10.73 6.31 2.66
C GLN A 112 10.26 7.04 3.93
N LYS A 113 9.69 6.28 4.87
CA LYS A 113 9.07 6.74 6.12
C LYS A 113 9.43 5.77 7.23
N LYS A 114 9.48 6.25 8.46
CA LYS A 114 9.61 5.36 9.62
C LYS A 114 8.30 4.60 9.77
N VAL A 115 8.41 3.27 9.86
CA VAL A 115 7.27 2.34 9.97
C VAL A 115 7.42 1.62 11.30
N ASP A 116 6.37 1.61 12.12
CA ASP A 116 6.31 0.78 13.32
C ASP A 116 5.33 -0.37 13.08
N ILE A 117 5.82 -1.61 13.25
CA ILE A 117 5.02 -2.81 13.00
C ILE A 117 4.60 -3.43 14.32
N VAL A 118 3.30 -3.44 14.56
CA VAL A 118 2.69 -4.14 15.68
C VAL A 118 2.03 -5.41 15.18
N THR A 119 2.45 -6.55 15.71
CA THR A 119 1.76 -7.82 15.43
C THR A 119 0.49 -7.90 16.29
N GLU A 120 -0.63 -8.32 15.71
CA GLU A 120 -1.85 -8.52 16.51
C GLU A 120 -1.54 -9.50 17.64
N ASN A 121 -0.86 -10.62 17.40
CA ASN A 121 -0.58 -11.58 18.49
C ASN A 121 0.40 -11.05 19.57
N GLY A 122 1.27 -10.10 19.26
CA GLY A 122 2.24 -9.52 20.21
C GLY A 122 1.71 -8.35 21.05
N ALA A 123 0.60 -7.72 20.65
CA ALA A 123 0.03 -6.60 21.41
C ALA A 123 -0.74 -7.06 22.66
N SER A 124 -0.58 -6.34 23.78
CA SER A 124 -1.36 -6.61 24.99
C SER A 124 -2.86 -6.35 24.75
N LYS A 125 -3.73 -7.11 25.44
CA LYS A 125 -5.20 -6.99 25.30
C LYS A 125 -5.72 -5.56 25.52
N TYR A 126 -5.06 -4.80 26.41
CA TYR A 126 -5.40 -3.43 26.73
C TYR A 126 -4.99 -2.43 25.62
N MET A 127 -3.87 -2.67 24.94
CA MET A 127 -3.47 -1.83 23.79
C MET A 127 -4.30 -2.14 22.54
N LYS A 128 -4.61 -3.43 22.31
CA LYS A 128 -5.44 -3.87 21.19
C LYS A 128 -6.79 -3.17 21.15
N SER A 129 -7.47 -3.02 22.29
CA SER A 129 -8.82 -2.46 22.29
C SER A 129 -8.88 -1.00 21.83
N GLY A 130 -7.81 -0.23 22.07
CA GLY A 130 -7.66 1.12 21.54
C GLY A 130 -7.26 1.12 20.06
N MET A 131 -6.24 0.34 19.70
CA MET A 131 -5.72 0.27 18.33
C MET A 131 -6.75 -0.25 17.32
N LEU A 132 -7.53 -1.27 17.70
CA LEU A 132 -8.54 -1.90 16.83
C LEU A 132 -9.73 -1.00 16.52
N LYS A 133 -10.02 0.01 17.35
CA LYS A 133 -11.12 0.95 17.09
C LYS A 133 -10.84 1.85 15.90
N ASP A 134 -9.58 2.26 15.77
CA ASP A 134 -9.12 3.15 14.70
C ASP A 134 -8.50 2.36 13.53
N LEU A 135 -8.50 1.02 13.58
CA LEU A 135 -7.83 0.19 12.59
C LEU A 135 -8.52 0.29 11.23
N LYS A 136 -7.80 0.82 10.24
CA LYS A 136 -8.21 0.82 8.84
C LYS A 136 -7.42 -0.24 8.09
N VAL A 137 -8.06 -1.39 7.87
CA VAL A 137 -7.50 -2.49 7.08
C VAL A 137 -7.42 -2.06 5.62
N PHE A 138 -6.25 -2.20 5.02
CA PHE A 138 -6.03 -1.84 3.62
C PHE A 138 -5.46 -3.01 2.81
N TYR A 139 -4.95 -4.05 3.45
CA TYR A 139 -4.47 -5.27 2.81
C TYR A 139 -5.04 -6.51 3.50
N GLY A 140 -5.46 -7.49 2.70
CA GLY A 140 -6.03 -8.75 3.19
C GLY A 140 -7.40 -8.60 3.86
N SER A 141 -7.76 -9.56 4.71
CA SER A 141 -9.00 -9.56 5.49
C SER A 141 -8.75 -10.12 6.88
N ARG A 142 -9.27 -9.43 7.90
CA ARG A 142 -9.08 -9.75 9.31
C ARG A 142 -9.93 -10.94 9.74
#